data_AF-A0ABD0QBX3-F1
#
_entry.id   AF-A0ABD0QBX3-F1
#
_cell.length_a   1.000
_cell.length_b   1.000
_cell.length_c   1.000
_cell.angle_alpha   90.00
_cell.angle_beta   90.00
_cell.angle_gamma   90.00
#
_symmetry.space_group_name_H-M   'P 1'
#
loop_
_entity.id
_entity.type
_entity.pdbx_description
1 polymer ?
#
loop_
_entity_poly.entity_id
_entity_poly.type
_entity_poly.pdbx_seq_one_letter_code
_entity_poly.pdbx_strand_id
1 'polypeptide(L)'
;MEDVEKTLAKYGIHNSDHKEEGHGSLPKPGCCIPEEWHDCLDMSFLNNFESGEYVGFSTNESGEYFYAIVIERVDDSLGQTRRFPARYKIKVGRDDFIEVSSLDLYQFKREKKATVSKGSTCTDIEPLLTSRPPPKRVFPESLKEIKREIDQSLNEIWKMSSEDKQKALKRLYLRWHPDKNPGNETLATDAFRYLQKRIEELQRGTTTTTTTAHSTSSNWTGQDFRDFYDTWNTEARSHRRGRERFYQNYSRRHYNFWSYHRETPRPNRQEAKRWYEQAQCDIKSAHNDTGGESSEWCLFKVHQAVEKALIAAMYRGSGQYPNNCSITSLALQVSHFSSQLASLPNTVKQLTELGVDGKKTQYPNYHQFPHIPNKQFGVDNARRALDIATNLLEKIEVYIS
;
A
#
# COMPACT_ATOMS: atom_id res chain seq x y z
N MET A 1 24.29 26.84 35.01
CA MET A 1 23.55 25.80 34.26
C MET A 1 24.31 24.47 34.31
N GLU A 2 25.64 24.51 34.17
CA GLU A 2 26.55 23.34 34.28
C GLU A 2 26.52 22.60 35.64
N ASP A 3 26.35 23.31 36.75
CA ASP A 3 26.29 22.68 38.09
C ASP A 3 25.01 21.87 38.34
N VAL A 4 23.93 22.19 37.61
CA VAL A 4 22.66 21.46 37.72
C VAL A 4 22.79 20.09 37.03
N GLU A 5 23.43 20.06 35.86
CA GLU A 5 23.66 18.83 35.09
C GLU A 5 24.59 17.85 35.80
N LYS A 6 25.66 18.35 36.44
CA LYS A 6 26.55 17.51 37.27
C LYS A 6 25.85 16.93 38.50
N THR A 7 24.92 17.67 39.09
CA THR A 7 24.17 17.21 40.26
C THR A 7 23.16 16.12 39.89
N LEU A 8 22.50 16.24 38.74
CA LEU A 8 21.53 15.25 38.24
C LEU A 8 22.20 13.91 37.87
N ALA A 9 23.39 13.95 37.26
CA ALA A 9 24.17 12.75 36.94
C ALA A 9 24.60 11.97 38.19
N LYS A 10 24.87 12.66 39.31
CA LYS A 10 25.28 12.04 40.58
C LYS A 10 24.16 11.19 41.23
N TYR A 11 22.90 11.46 40.92
CA TYR A 11 21.74 10.73 41.44
C TYR A 11 21.15 9.72 40.45
N GLY A 12 21.86 9.40 39.35
CA GLY A 12 21.39 8.44 38.36
C GLY A 12 20.16 8.89 37.56
N ILE A 13 19.82 10.18 37.62
CA ILE A 13 18.75 10.77 36.83
C ILE A 13 19.37 11.21 35.52
N HIS A 14 19.51 10.25 34.60
CA HIS A 14 19.78 10.58 33.21
C HIS A 14 18.51 11.22 32.64
N ASN A 15 18.65 12.36 31.96
CA ASN A 15 17.61 12.83 31.05
C ASN A 15 17.33 11.67 30.11
N SER A 16 16.20 11.01 30.31
CA SER A 16 15.65 10.15 29.29
C SER A 16 15.37 11.08 28.13
N ASP A 17 16.28 11.11 27.16
CA ASP A 17 15.96 11.53 25.81
C ASP A 17 14.74 10.71 25.42
N HIS A 18 13.56 11.29 25.61
CA HIS A 18 12.39 10.95 24.84
C HIS A 18 12.81 11.21 23.40
N LYS A 19 13.40 10.17 22.78
CA LYS A 19 13.40 10.05 21.34
C LYS A 19 11.92 10.12 20.98
N GLU A 20 11.49 11.27 20.49
CA GLU A 20 10.32 11.33 19.64
C GLU A 20 10.53 10.25 18.58
N GLU A 21 9.84 9.13 18.74
CA GLU A 21 9.88 8.02 17.79
C GLU A 21 9.28 8.54 16.48
N GLY A 22 10.17 9.00 15.60
CA GLY A 22 10.00 9.19 14.16
C GLY A 22 8.56 9.36 13.69
N HIS A 23 7.99 10.54 13.89
CA HIS A 23 6.72 10.90 13.29
C HIS A 23 6.87 11.09 11.77
N GLY A 24 6.70 10.03 10.98
CA GLY A 24 6.57 10.14 9.53
C GLY A 24 6.89 8.90 8.68
N SER A 25 7.35 7.79 9.28
CA SER A 25 7.59 6.53 8.58
C SER A 25 6.69 5.42 9.09
N LEU A 26 6.38 4.43 8.24
CA LEU A 26 5.78 3.21 8.75
C LEU A 26 6.66 2.51 9.78
N PRO A 27 6.05 1.81 10.75
CA PRO A 27 6.77 0.94 11.66
C PRO A 27 7.56 -0.14 10.90
N LYS A 28 8.56 -0.71 11.56
CA LYS A 28 9.36 -1.78 10.96
C LYS A 28 8.56 -3.08 10.92
N PRO A 29 8.60 -3.85 9.81
CA PRO A 29 8.11 -5.22 9.80
C PRO A 29 8.73 -6.03 10.93
N GLY A 30 7.93 -6.88 11.57
CA GLY A 30 8.30 -7.69 12.74
C GLY A 30 7.98 -7.07 14.09
N CYS A 31 7.80 -5.76 14.15
CA CYS A 31 7.37 -5.12 15.38
C CYS A 31 5.91 -5.44 15.68
N CYS A 32 5.57 -5.59 16.96
CA CYS A 32 4.19 -5.71 17.40
C CYS A 32 3.39 -4.48 16.98
N ILE A 33 2.15 -4.71 16.53
CA ILE A 33 1.18 -3.66 16.27
C ILE A 33 0.63 -3.22 17.64
N PRO A 34 0.77 -1.94 18.02
CA PRO A 34 0.19 -1.43 19.25
C PRO A 34 -1.32 -1.66 19.32
N GLU A 35 -1.85 -1.94 20.51
CA GLU A 35 -3.29 -2.17 20.74
C GLU A 35 -4.17 -1.07 20.15
N GLU A 36 -3.66 0.17 20.15
CA GLU A 36 -4.32 1.34 19.58
C GLU A 36 -4.68 1.17 18.10
N TRP A 37 -3.93 0.36 17.36
CA TRP A 37 -4.12 0.15 15.91
C TRP A 37 -4.84 -1.15 15.56
N HIS A 38 -5.13 -2.03 16.52
CA HIS A 38 -5.79 -3.31 16.23
C HIS A 38 -7.19 -3.12 15.63
N ASP A 39 -7.90 -2.05 16.01
CA ASP A 39 -9.20 -1.80 15.40
C ASP A 39 -9.14 -1.39 13.92
N CYS A 40 -8.01 -0.83 13.48
CA CYS A 40 -7.74 -0.52 12.07
C CYS A 40 -7.53 -1.77 11.21
N LEU A 41 -7.34 -2.96 11.78
CA LEU A 41 -7.21 -4.20 11.01
C LEU A 41 -8.57 -4.62 10.44
N ASP A 42 -8.61 -4.88 9.13
CA ASP A 42 -9.78 -5.38 8.43
C ASP A 42 -9.92 -6.90 8.63
N MET A 43 -11.03 -7.26 9.27
CA MET A 43 -11.37 -8.63 9.63
C MET A 43 -11.92 -9.44 8.46
N SER A 44 -12.13 -8.85 7.28
CA SER A 44 -12.53 -9.60 6.08
C SER A 44 -11.55 -10.74 5.75
N PHE A 45 -12.00 -11.99 5.82
CA PHE A 45 -11.20 -13.17 5.46
C PHE A 45 -11.04 -13.33 3.94
N LEU A 46 -11.80 -12.57 3.15
CA LEU A 46 -11.76 -12.56 1.67
C LEU A 46 -10.78 -11.52 1.12
N ASN A 47 -9.94 -10.93 1.97
CA ASN A 47 -8.95 -9.95 1.55
C ASN A 47 -7.93 -10.58 0.59
N ASN A 48 -7.61 -9.86 -0.46
CA ASN A 48 -6.54 -10.18 -1.39
C ASN A 48 -5.40 -9.20 -1.19
N PHE A 49 -4.18 -9.66 -1.37
CA PHE A 49 -2.98 -8.88 -1.09
C PHE A 49 -2.11 -8.75 -2.33
N GLU A 50 -1.48 -7.58 -2.47
CA GLU A 50 -0.58 -7.28 -3.57
C GLU A 50 0.89 -7.32 -3.12
N SER A 51 1.80 -7.64 -4.04
CA SER A 51 3.25 -7.52 -3.79
C SER A 51 3.60 -6.08 -3.38
N GLY A 52 4.36 -5.94 -2.30
CA GLY A 52 4.72 -4.66 -1.68
C GLY A 52 3.69 -4.13 -0.68
N GLU A 53 2.54 -4.78 -0.48
CA GLU A 53 1.51 -4.29 0.43
C GLU A 53 1.92 -4.43 1.91
N TYR A 54 1.77 -3.36 2.68
CA TYR A 54 2.02 -3.34 4.12
C TYR A 54 0.77 -3.77 4.90
N VAL A 55 0.93 -4.81 5.73
CA VAL A 55 -0.17 -5.57 6.35
C VAL A 55 0.13 -5.88 7.82
N GLY A 56 -0.93 -6.20 8.57
CA GLY A 56 -0.82 -6.89 9.85
C GLY A 56 -0.78 -8.40 9.63
N PHE A 57 -0.09 -9.12 10.50
CA PHE A 57 0.08 -10.55 10.47
C PHE A 57 -0.09 -11.15 11.88
N SER A 58 -0.73 -12.30 11.99
CA SER A 58 -0.88 -13.04 13.25
C SER A 58 -0.70 -14.54 13.04
N THR A 59 0.22 -15.18 13.76
CA THR A 59 0.44 -16.64 13.74
C THR A 59 -0.43 -17.40 14.74
N ASN A 60 -0.87 -16.74 15.81
CA ASN A 60 -1.32 -17.40 17.02
C ASN A 60 -2.72 -16.94 17.42
N GLU A 61 -3.44 -17.79 18.15
CA GLU A 61 -4.72 -17.46 18.79
C GLU A 61 -4.59 -16.41 19.91
N SER A 62 -3.36 -15.97 20.24
CA SER A 62 -3.06 -15.03 21.33
C SER A 62 -3.63 -13.62 21.13
N GLY A 63 -4.09 -13.27 19.92
CA GLY A 63 -4.61 -11.94 19.60
C GLY A 63 -3.52 -10.89 19.42
N GLU A 64 -2.26 -11.32 19.24
CA GLU A 64 -1.15 -10.44 18.90
C GLU A 64 -1.02 -10.29 17.38
N TYR A 65 -0.70 -9.07 16.97
CA TYR A 65 -0.54 -8.70 15.58
C TYR A 65 0.84 -8.08 15.37
N PHE A 66 1.47 -8.38 14.24
CA PHE A 66 2.79 -7.89 13.87
C PHE A 66 2.74 -7.21 12.51
N TYR A 67 3.58 -6.21 12.30
CA TYR A 67 3.72 -5.57 11.00
C TYR A 67 4.44 -6.49 10.01
N ALA A 68 3.99 -6.52 8.75
CA ALA A 68 4.62 -7.31 7.70
C ALA A 68 4.45 -6.64 6.33
N ILE A 69 5.28 -7.05 5.35
CA ILE A 69 5.15 -6.64 3.95
C ILE A 69 4.96 -7.88 3.10
N VAL A 70 3.96 -7.87 2.22
CA VAL A 70 3.74 -8.94 1.25
C VAL A 70 4.79 -8.85 0.16
N ILE A 71 5.49 -9.95 -0.12
CA ILE A 71 6.54 -9.99 -1.14
C ILE A 71 5.99 -10.57 -2.43
N GLU A 72 5.35 -11.72 -2.35
CA GLU A 72 4.77 -12.39 -3.51
C GLU A 72 3.70 -13.38 -3.09
N ARG A 73 2.81 -13.71 -4.01
CA ARG A 73 1.85 -14.79 -3.85
C ARG A 73 2.50 -16.09 -4.32
N VAL A 74 2.47 -17.11 -3.47
CA VAL A 74 3.15 -18.40 -3.72
C VAL A 74 2.37 -19.26 -4.72
N ASP A 75 1.06 -19.05 -4.83
CA ASP A 75 0.16 -19.88 -5.67
C ASP A 75 0.12 -19.47 -7.17
N ASP A 76 0.91 -18.49 -7.63
CA ASP A 76 0.86 -17.97 -9.01
C ASP A 76 1.62 -18.85 -10.03
N SER A 77 1.45 -20.19 -9.95
CA SER A 77 1.93 -21.09 -10.99
C SER A 77 0.89 -21.21 -12.12
N LEU A 78 1.35 -20.98 -13.36
CA LEU A 78 0.55 -20.87 -14.59
C LEU A 78 -0.56 -21.93 -14.71
N GLY A 79 -1.82 -21.49 -14.63
CA GLY A 79 -2.99 -22.27 -15.06
C GLY A 79 -3.80 -22.98 -13.97
N GLN A 80 -3.47 -22.84 -12.68
CA GLN A 80 -4.32 -23.40 -11.61
C GLN A 80 -5.47 -22.45 -11.22
N THR A 81 -6.65 -23.03 -10.98
CA THR A 81 -7.79 -22.35 -10.35
C THR A 81 -7.31 -21.70 -9.05
N ARG A 82 -7.62 -20.42 -8.80
CA ARG A 82 -7.22 -19.70 -7.58
C ARG A 82 -7.58 -20.52 -6.34
N ARG A 83 -6.58 -21.11 -5.70
CA ARG A 83 -6.72 -21.79 -4.41
C ARG A 83 -7.08 -20.77 -3.34
N PHE A 84 -8.04 -21.12 -2.49
CA PHE A 84 -8.44 -20.34 -1.32
C PHE A 84 -8.46 -21.25 -0.09
N PRO A 85 -7.84 -20.85 1.04
CA PRO A 85 -7.06 -19.63 1.22
C PRO A 85 -5.77 -19.60 0.39
N ALA A 86 -5.36 -18.40 -0.01
CA ALA A 86 -4.16 -18.20 -0.82
C ALA A 86 -2.92 -18.15 0.08
N ARG A 87 -1.77 -18.60 -0.40
CA ARG A 87 -0.48 -18.51 0.32
C ARG A 87 0.34 -17.33 -0.16
N TYR A 88 0.93 -16.61 0.79
CA TYR A 88 1.78 -15.45 0.54
C TYR A 88 3.10 -15.61 1.25
N LYS A 89 4.17 -15.15 0.60
CA LYS A 89 5.46 -14.94 1.23
C LYS A 89 5.50 -13.52 1.76
N ILE A 90 5.76 -13.37 3.06
CA ILE A 90 5.82 -12.07 3.72
C ILE A 90 7.17 -11.83 4.36
N LYS A 91 7.55 -10.56 4.46
CA LYS A 91 8.73 -10.09 5.18
C LYS A 91 8.31 -9.61 6.57
N VAL A 92 8.88 -10.22 7.60
CA VAL A 92 8.60 -9.95 9.02
C VAL A 92 9.86 -9.47 9.76
N GLY A 93 10.98 -9.27 9.06
CA GLY A 93 12.22 -8.76 9.66
C GLY A 93 13.09 -8.08 8.62
N ARG A 94 14.38 -7.80 8.93
CA ARG A 94 15.31 -7.26 7.93
C ARG A 94 15.51 -8.23 6.77
N ASP A 95 15.67 -9.51 7.09
CA ASP A 95 15.87 -10.60 6.12
C ASP A 95 15.05 -11.86 6.47
N ASP A 96 14.07 -11.74 7.37
CA ASP A 96 13.18 -12.84 7.76
C ASP A 96 11.95 -12.88 6.87
N PHE A 97 11.82 -13.98 6.14
CA PHE A 97 10.68 -14.27 5.26
C PHE A 97 9.97 -15.53 5.72
N ILE A 98 8.65 -15.49 5.77
CA ILE A 98 7.82 -16.64 6.13
C ILE A 98 6.66 -16.78 5.14
N GLU A 99 6.19 -18.01 4.97
CA GLU A 99 5.00 -18.30 4.18
C GLU A 99 3.78 -18.47 5.08
N VAL A 100 2.71 -17.76 4.74
CA VAL A 100 1.52 -17.67 5.59
C VAL A 100 0.25 -17.76 4.75
N SER A 101 -0.85 -18.14 5.40
CA SER A 101 -2.17 -18.17 4.77
C SER A 101 -2.73 -16.75 4.64
N SER A 102 -3.56 -16.50 3.63
CA SER A 102 -4.33 -15.26 3.51
C SER A 102 -5.18 -14.97 4.76
N LEU A 103 -5.56 -16.03 5.49
CA LEU A 103 -6.32 -15.92 6.74
C LEU A 103 -5.50 -15.34 7.89
N ASP A 104 -4.17 -15.42 7.84
CA ASP A 104 -3.24 -14.89 8.85
C ASP A 104 -2.89 -13.41 8.62
N LEU A 105 -3.32 -12.85 7.47
CA LEU A 105 -2.98 -11.50 7.03
C LEU A 105 -4.16 -10.52 7.15
N TYR A 106 -3.88 -9.29 7.51
CA TYR A 106 -4.87 -8.25 7.81
C TYR A 106 -4.51 -6.95 7.10
N GLN A 107 -5.42 -6.40 6.31
CA GLN A 107 -5.22 -5.08 5.70
C GLN A 107 -5.55 -3.99 6.72
N PHE A 108 -4.80 -2.89 6.71
CA PHE A 108 -5.20 -1.70 7.46
C PHE A 108 -6.32 -0.97 6.71
N LYS A 109 -7.45 -0.77 7.37
CA LYS A 109 -8.61 -0.01 6.87
C LYS A 109 -8.15 1.33 6.30
N ARG A 110 -8.50 1.57 5.03
CA ARG A 110 -8.31 2.85 4.36
C ARG A 110 -9.63 3.61 4.37
N GLU A 111 -9.60 4.89 4.74
CA GLU A 111 -10.75 5.76 4.51
C GLU A 111 -11.07 5.80 3.02
N LYS A 112 -12.37 5.70 2.71
CA LYS A 112 -12.88 6.13 1.41
C LYS A 112 -13.16 7.62 1.53
N LYS A 113 -12.67 8.40 0.57
CA LYS A 113 -13.19 9.77 0.37
C LYS A 113 -14.72 9.64 0.24
N ALA A 114 -15.46 10.35 1.09
CA ALA A 114 -16.89 10.50 0.91
C ALA A 114 -17.13 10.97 -0.52
N THR A 115 -17.89 10.18 -1.29
CA THR A 115 -18.45 10.61 -2.56
C THR A 115 -19.21 11.90 -2.31
N VAL A 116 -18.68 12.99 -2.84
CA VAL A 116 -19.36 14.29 -2.89
C VAL A 116 -20.72 14.08 -3.55
N SER A 117 -21.73 14.70 -2.94
CA SER A 117 -23.13 14.78 -3.38
C SER A 117 -23.30 14.79 -4.91
N LYS A 118 -24.27 13.99 -5.38
CA LYS A 118 -24.75 13.93 -6.77
C LYS A 118 -24.99 15.34 -7.32
N GLY A 119 -24.27 15.70 -8.38
CA GLY A 119 -24.52 16.94 -9.11
C GLY A 119 -23.44 17.26 -10.15
N SER A 120 -23.25 16.39 -11.14
CA SER A 120 -22.90 16.83 -12.50
C SER A 120 -22.96 15.64 -13.45
N THR A 121 -23.72 15.84 -14.50
CA THR A 121 -23.99 14.95 -15.63
C THR A 121 -22.71 14.69 -16.44
N CYS A 122 -22.48 13.43 -16.84
CA CYS A 122 -21.93 13.05 -18.14
C CYS A 122 -22.06 11.53 -18.31
N THR A 123 -22.91 11.13 -19.24
CA THR A 123 -22.98 9.81 -19.85
C THR A 123 -21.68 9.51 -20.60
N ASP A 124 -21.16 8.28 -20.52
CA ASP A 124 -20.75 7.51 -21.71
C ASP A 124 -20.21 6.10 -21.38
N ILE A 125 -20.98 5.12 -21.87
CA ILE A 125 -20.66 3.85 -22.55
C ILE A 125 -19.52 2.95 -22.01
N GLU A 126 -19.93 1.76 -21.53
CA GLU A 126 -19.11 0.56 -21.22
C GLU A 126 -18.34 0.00 -22.43
N PRO A 127 -17.17 -0.62 -22.17
CA PRO A 127 -16.87 -1.91 -22.76
C PRO A 127 -16.60 -3.00 -21.70
N LEU A 128 -17.31 -4.10 -21.87
CA LEU A 128 -17.27 -5.36 -21.14
C LEU A 128 -15.86 -6.01 -21.21
N LEU A 129 -15.09 -6.01 -20.13
CA LEU A 129 -14.04 -7.00 -19.88
C LEU A 129 -14.02 -7.41 -18.40
N THR A 130 -14.27 -8.69 -18.19
CA THR A 130 -14.36 -9.42 -16.94
C THR A 130 -13.00 -9.56 -16.25
N SER A 131 -12.75 -8.76 -15.21
CA SER A 131 -12.06 -9.14 -13.97
C SER A 131 -11.86 -7.90 -13.09
N ARG A 132 -12.97 -7.34 -12.59
CA ARG A 132 -12.92 -6.23 -11.63
C ARG A 132 -12.55 -6.79 -10.25
N PRO A 133 -11.55 -6.25 -9.53
CA PRO A 133 -11.38 -6.57 -8.11
C PRO A 133 -12.70 -6.24 -7.40
N PRO A 134 -13.14 -7.05 -6.40
CA PRO A 134 -14.43 -6.83 -5.78
C PRO A 134 -14.49 -5.38 -5.28
N PRO A 135 -15.58 -4.63 -5.56
CA PRO A 135 -15.69 -3.26 -5.10
C PRO A 135 -15.51 -3.29 -3.58
N LYS A 136 -14.52 -2.56 -3.06
CA LYS A 136 -14.31 -2.39 -1.61
C LYS A 136 -15.64 -1.90 -1.04
N ARG A 137 -16.39 -2.77 -0.35
CA ARG A 137 -17.82 -2.57 -0.07
C ARG A 137 -18.03 -1.59 1.09
N VAL A 138 -19.04 -0.74 0.95
CA VAL A 138 -19.58 0.11 2.02
C VAL A 138 -20.23 -0.83 3.06
N PHE A 139 -20.34 -0.43 4.33
CA PHE A 139 -21.15 -1.19 5.28
C PHE A 139 -22.55 -1.37 4.65
N PRO A 140 -23.12 -2.59 4.57
CA PRO A 140 -24.34 -2.78 3.79
C PRO A 140 -25.49 -1.94 4.33
N GLU A 141 -26.27 -1.33 3.43
CA GLU A 141 -27.32 -0.38 3.80
C GLU A 141 -28.56 -1.08 4.37
N SER A 142 -28.69 -2.39 4.19
CA SER A 142 -29.84 -3.16 4.68
C SER A 142 -29.47 -4.47 5.36
N LEU A 143 -30.25 -4.82 6.39
CA LEU A 143 -30.11 -6.09 7.12
C LEU A 143 -30.25 -7.33 6.21
N LYS A 144 -31.06 -7.24 5.14
CA LYS A 144 -31.21 -8.34 4.17
C LYS A 144 -29.92 -8.64 3.43
N GLU A 145 -29.18 -7.61 3.03
CA GLU A 145 -27.89 -7.76 2.36
C GLU A 145 -26.83 -8.32 3.30
N ILE A 146 -26.81 -7.85 4.56
CA ILE A 146 -25.90 -8.38 5.59
C ILE A 146 -26.13 -9.88 5.81
N LYS A 147 -27.40 -10.31 5.95
CA LYS A 147 -27.74 -11.73 6.10
C LYS A 147 -27.26 -12.58 4.92
N ARG A 148 -27.45 -12.09 3.69
CA ARG A 148 -26.97 -12.77 2.48
C ARG A 148 -25.43 -12.86 2.44
N GLU A 149 -24.72 -11.80 2.85
CA GLU A 149 -23.25 -11.81 2.94
C GLU A 149 -22.77 -12.80 4.00
N ILE A 150 -23.45 -12.87 5.15
CA ILE A 150 -23.18 -13.85 6.20
C ILE A 150 -23.37 -15.27 5.68
N ASP A 151 -24.50 -15.58 5.03
CA ASP A 151 -24.77 -16.93 4.49
C ASP A 151 -23.73 -17.35 3.44
N GLN A 152 -23.40 -16.44 2.51
CA GLN A 152 -22.38 -16.70 1.49
C GLN A 152 -21.02 -16.95 2.13
N SER A 153 -20.66 -16.14 3.13
CA SER A 153 -19.39 -16.28 3.85
C SER A 153 -19.31 -17.61 4.59
N LEU A 154 -20.37 -17.99 5.32
CA LEU A 154 -20.43 -19.24 6.05
C LEU A 154 -20.36 -20.46 5.12
N ASN A 155 -20.99 -20.41 3.94
CA ASN A 155 -20.91 -21.48 2.95
C ASN A 155 -19.45 -21.70 2.50
N GLU A 156 -18.72 -20.63 2.20
CA GLU A 156 -17.29 -20.75 1.83
C GLU A 156 -16.43 -21.24 3.00
N ILE A 157 -16.67 -20.75 4.23
CA ILE A 157 -15.97 -21.18 5.44
C ILE A 157 -16.19 -22.67 5.72
N TRP A 158 -17.40 -23.19 5.49
CA TRP A 158 -17.70 -24.60 5.77
C TRP A 158 -16.98 -25.59 4.86
N LYS A 159 -16.55 -25.15 3.67
CA LYS A 159 -15.78 -25.95 2.70
C LYS A 159 -14.29 -26.08 3.08
N MET A 160 -13.82 -25.31 4.07
CA MET A 160 -12.40 -25.27 4.46
C MET A 160 -12.00 -26.41 5.41
N SER A 161 -10.68 -26.59 5.58
CA SER A 161 -10.08 -27.42 6.62
C SER A 161 -10.48 -26.94 8.03
N SER A 162 -10.37 -27.78 9.06
CA SER A 162 -10.77 -27.39 10.44
C SER A 162 -9.98 -26.17 10.96
N GLU A 163 -8.67 -26.11 10.69
CA GLU A 163 -7.80 -25.02 11.12
C GLU A 163 -8.16 -23.70 10.40
N ASP A 164 -8.28 -23.73 9.07
CA ASP A 164 -8.65 -22.56 8.27
C ASP A 164 -10.07 -22.09 8.58
N LYS A 165 -10.99 -23.04 8.83
CA LYS A 165 -12.38 -22.76 9.20
C LYS A 165 -12.46 -21.98 10.49
N GLN A 166 -11.71 -22.34 11.51
CA GLN A 166 -11.68 -21.61 12.79
C GLN A 166 -11.16 -20.18 12.58
N LYS A 167 -10.05 -20.00 11.84
CA LYS A 167 -9.50 -18.68 11.54
C LYS A 167 -10.48 -17.80 10.75
N ALA A 168 -11.08 -18.35 9.70
CA ALA A 168 -12.03 -17.63 8.87
C ALA A 168 -13.33 -17.30 9.62
N LEU A 169 -13.78 -18.20 10.51
CA LEU A 169 -14.96 -17.97 11.35
C LEU A 169 -14.69 -16.89 12.41
N LYS A 170 -13.54 -16.93 13.09
CA LYS A 170 -13.09 -15.85 14.00
C LYS A 170 -13.12 -14.50 13.29
N ARG A 171 -12.59 -14.44 12.07
CA ARG A 171 -12.59 -13.23 11.24
C ARG A 171 -13.99 -12.73 10.90
N LEU A 172 -14.89 -13.63 10.49
CA LEU A 172 -16.28 -13.27 10.23
C LEU A 172 -17.01 -12.80 11.50
N TYR A 173 -16.75 -13.45 12.63
CA TYR A 173 -17.29 -13.11 13.94
C TYR A 173 -16.86 -11.70 14.37
N LEU A 174 -15.56 -11.42 14.35
CA LEU A 174 -15.03 -10.10 14.68
C LEU A 174 -15.50 -9.02 13.70
N ARG A 175 -15.65 -9.33 12.41
CA ARG A 175 -16.15 -8.37 11.41
C ARG A 175 -17.55 -7.86 11.76
N TRP A 176 -18.46 -8.74 12.18
CA TRP A 176 -19.84 -8.39 12.49
C TRP A 176 -20.10 -8.07 13.97
N HIS A 177 -19.09 -8.18 14.83
CA HIS A 177 -19.24 -7.85 16.25
C HIS A 177 -19.63 -6.37 16.46
N PRO A 178 -20.58 -6.05 17.37
CA PRO A 178 -21.02 -4.67 17.61
C PRO A 178 -19.89 -3.67 17.93
N ASP A 179 -18.95 -4.05 18.81
CA ASP A 179 -17.81 -3.18 19.18
C ASP A 179 -16.89 -2.78 18.01
N LYS A 180 -16.90 -3.56 16.92
CA LYS A 180 -16.09 -3.32 15.72
C LYS A 180 -16.78 -2.40 14.71
N ASN A 181 -18.05 -2.05 14.95
CA ASN A 181 -18.92 -1.30 14.04
C ASN A 181 -19.54 -0.06 14.72
N PRO A 182 -18.72 0.91 15.18
CA PRO A 182 -19.23 2.13 15.81
C PRO A 182 -20.09 2.94 14.83
N GLY A 183 -21.20 3.50 15.31
CA GLY A 183 -22.18 4.25 14.53
C GLY A 183 -23.23 3.41 13.80
N ASN A 184 -23.09 2.07 13.78
CA ASN A 184 -24.05 1.13 13.19
C ASN A 184 -24.43 0.01 14.17
N GLU A 185 -24.48 0.31 15.47
CA GLU A 185 -24.57 -0.67 16.55
C GLU A 185 -25.82 -1.54 16.46
N THR A 186 -26.96 -0.98 16.07
CA THR A 186 -28.24 -1.70 15.96
C THR A 186 -28.18 -2.75 14.85
N LEU A 187 -27.76 -2.35 13.64
CA LEU A 187 -27.59 -3.24 12.51
C LEU A 187 -26.52 -4.30 12.78
N ALA A 188 -25.39 -3.92 13.39
CA ALA A 188 -24.34 -4.85 13.77
C ALA A 188 -24.83 -5.88 14.80
N THR A 189 -25.62 -5.47 15.78
CA THR A 189 -26.20 -6.38 16.79
C THR A 189 -27.15 -7.40 16.14
N ASP A 190 -28.01 -6.96 15.23
CA ASP A 190 -28.93 -7.86 14.54
C ASP A 190 -28.21 -8.81 13.56
N ALA A 191 -27.19 -8.30 12.87
CA ALA A 191 -26.31 -9.10 12.02
C ALA A 191 -25.55 -10.15 12.83
N PHE A 192 -25.00 -9.76 13.98
CA PHE A 192 -24.25 -10.63 14.86
C PHE A 192 -25.11 -11.73 15.47
N ARG A 193 -26.33 -11.39 15.93
CA ARG A 193 -27.30 -12.39 16.42
C ARG A 193 -27.68 -13.39 15.32
N TYR A 194 -27.86 -12.90 14.09
CA TYR A 194 -28.13 -13.76 12.95
C TYR A 194 -26.95 -14.69 12.63
N LEU A 195 -25.72 -14.16 12.64
CA LEU A 195 -24.49 -14.93 12.45
C LEU A 195 -24.39 -16.06 13.47
N GLN A 196 -24.54 -15.77 14.77
CA GLN A 196 -24.48 -16.76 15.84
C GLN A 196 -25.52 -17.87 15.63
N LYS A 197 -26.78 -17.51 15.36
CA LYS A 197 -27.84 -18.48 15.08
C LYS A 197 -27.50 -19.38 13.88
N ARG A 198 -26.93 -18.80 12.82
CA ARG A 198 -26.60 -19.56 11.59
C ARG A 198 -25.45 -20.54 11.81
N ILE A 199 -24.46 -20.15 12.61
CA ILE A 199 -23.36 -21.04 13.03
C ILE A 199 -23.93 -22.26 13.78
N GLU A 200 -24.84 -22.03 14.72
CA GLU A 200 -25.47 -23.10 15.51
C GLU A 200 -26.28 -24.07 14.64
N GLU A 201 -27.06 -23.55 13.69
CA GLU A 201 -27.82 -24.37 12.74
C GLU A 201 -26.91 -25.26 11.90
N LEU A 202 -25.79 -24.72 11.40
CA LEU A 202 -24.83 -25.47 10.61
C LEU A 202 -24.09 -26.55 11.43
N GLN A 203 -23.75 -26.26 12.69
CA GLN A 203 -23.16 -27.25 13.59
C GLN A 203 -24.14 -28.41 13.88
N ARG A 204 -25.43 -28.11 14.13
CA ARG A 204 -26.48 -29.12 14.36
C ARG A 204 -26.86 -29.93 13.11
N GLY A 205 -26.85 -29.31 11.94
CA GLY A 205 -27.11 -30.01 10.67
C GLY A 205 -26.01 -31.03 10.34
N THR A 206 -24.78 -30.75 10.77
CA THR A 206 -23.63 -31.66 10.59
C THR A 206 -23.76 -32.90 11.49
N THR A 207 -24.23 -32.76 12.73
CA THR A 207 -24.41 -33.89 13.66
C THR A 207 -25.57 -34.82 13.27
N THR A 208 -26.65 -34.29 12.68
CA THR A 208 -27.87 -35.07 12.37
C THR A 208 -27.72 -35.94 11.10
N THR A 209 -26.94 -35.50 10.11
CA THR A 209 -26.77 -36.18 8.82
C THR A 209 -25.89 -37.45 8.91
N THR A 210 -25.16 -37.63 10.01
CA THR A 210 -24.21 -38.75 10.20
C THR A 210 -24.90 -40.08 10.57
N THR A 211 -26.23 -40.12 10.72
CA THR A 211 -26.94 -41.33 11.20
C THR A 211 -27.50 -42.21 10.07
N THR A 212 -27.51 -41.77 8.81
CA THR A 212 -28.05 -42.59 7.71
C THR A 212 -27.34 -42.31 6.39
N ALA A 213 -26.70 -43.36 5.86
CA ALA A 213 -26.02 -43.46 4.56
C ALA A 213 -24.55 -42.96 4.47
N HIS A 214 -23.65 -43.95 4.38
CA HIS A 214 -22.38 -43.98 3.63
C HIS A 214 -21.81 -42.62 3.21
N SER A 215 -20.99 -42.04 4.07
CA SER A 215 -20.29 -40.77 3.81
C SER A 215 -18.78 -40.95 3.84
N THR A 216 -18.12 -40.71 2.71
CA THR A 216 -16.73 -40.27 2.66
C THR A 216 -16.70 -38.75 2.85
N SER A 217 -16.73 -38.26 4.09
CA SER A 217 -16.45 -36.83 4.36
C SER A 217 -15.88 -36.60 5.77
N SER A 218 -14.62 -36.15 5.78
CA SER A 218 -13.92 -35.36 6.82
C SER A 218 -14.41 -35.47 8.27
N ASN A 219 -13.63 -36.18 9.08
CA ASN A 219 -13.68 -36.18 10.54
C ASN A 219 -13.61 -34.76 11.11
N TRP A 220 -14.76 -34.15 11.40
CA TRP A 220 -14.84 -32.94 12.21
C TRP A 220 -14.69 -33.34 13.68
N THR A 221 -13.55 -32.99 14.27
CA THR A 221 -13.28 -33.15 15.71
C THR A 221 -14.13 -32.15 16.49
N GLY A 222 -15.32 -32.59 16.92
CA GLY A 222 -16.16 -32.20 18.08
C GLY A 222 -16.04 -30.86 18.83
N GLN A 223 -15.43 -29.80 18.29
CA GLN A 223 -15.20 -28.54 19.02
C GLN A 223 -16.32 -27.55 18.72
N ASP A 224 -17.10 -27.18 19.72
CA ASP A 224 -18.18 -26.21 19.58
C ASP A 224 -17.57 -24.81 19.43
N PHE A 225 -17.87 -24.11 18.34
CA PHE A 225 -17.40 -22.74 18.14
C PHE A 225 -17.84 -21.77 19.23
N ARG A 226 -18.92 -22.09 19.96
CA ARG A 226 -19.33 -21.34 21.15
C ARG A 226 -18.25 -21.26 22.21
N ASP A 227 -17.38 -22.26 22.30
CA ASP A 227 -16.27 -22.27 23.27
C ASP A 227 -15.28 -21.11 23.03
N PHE A 228 -15.22 -20.59 21.80
CA PHE A 228 -14.34 -19.47 21.44
C PHE A 228 -15.01 -18.10 21.56
N TYR A 229 -16.33 -18.02 21.77
CA TYR A 229 -17.06 -16.75 21.73
C TYR A 229 -16.58 -15.79 22.81
N ASP A 230 -16.25 -16.27 24.01
CA ASP A 230 -15.74 -15.41 25.08
C ASP A 230 -14.37 -14.81 24.74
N THR A 231 -13.48 -15.59 24.14
CA THR A 231 -12.18 -15.12 23.66
C THR A 231 -12.36 -14.08 22.55
N TRP A 232 -13.23 -14.34 21.57
CA TRP A 232 -13.47 -13.41 20.46
C TRP A 232 -14.20 -12.14 20.90
N ASN A 233 -15.12 -12.23 21.87
CA ASN A 233 -15.77 -11.08 22.48
C ASN A 233 -14.76 -10.21 23.24
N THR A 234 -13.84 -10.85 23.98
CA THR A 234 -12.76 -10.16 24.70
C THR A 234 -11.83 -9.43 23.73
N GLU A 235 -11.49 -10.07 22.61
CA GLU A 235 -10.67 -9.46 21.56
C GLU A 235 -11.37 -8.27 20.90
N ALA A 236 -12.66 -8.39 20.55
CA ALA A 236 -13.43 -7.29 19.97
C ALA A 236 -13.51 -6.08 20.91
N ARG A 237 -13.72 -6.32 22.21
CA ARG A 237 -13.68 -5.28 23.25
C ARG A 237 -12.29 -4.67 23.37
N SER A 238 -11.23 -5.48 23.30
CA SER A 238 -9.86 -4.99 23.35
C SER A 238 -9.55 -4.04 22.19
N HIS A 239 -9.93 -4.41 20.96
CA HIS A 239 -9.79 -3.55 19.79
C HIS A 239 -10.52 -2.21 19.98
N ARG A 240 -11.75 -2.23 20.49
CA ARG A 240 -12.51 -1.01 20.79
C ARG A 240 -11.80 -0.15 21.84
N ARG A 241 -11.33 -0.74 22.94
CA ARG A 241 -10.58 -0.02 23.99
C ARG A 241 -9.31 0.60 23.44
N GLY A 242 -8.59 -0.09 22.55
CA GLY A 242 -7.41 0.44 21.85
C GLY A 242 -7.75 1.69 21.05
N ARG A 243 -8.82 1.65 20.26
CA ARG A 243 -9.32 2.82 19.51
C ARG A 243 -9.74 3.97 20.44
N GLU A 244 -10.43 3.67 21.54
CA GLU A 244 -10.84 4.68 22.53
C GLU A 244 -9.60 5.32 23.20
N ARG A 245 -8.57 4.53 23.54
CA ARG A 245 -7.29 5.02 24.07
C ARG A 245 -6.59 5.94 23.08
N PHE A 246 -6.62 5.64 21.78
CA PHE A 246 -6.09 6.55 20.77
C PHE A 246 -6.78 7.93 20.84
N TYR A 247 -8.11 7.99 20.91
CA TYR A 247 -8.81 9.27 21.01
C TYR A 247 -8.53 10.03 22.32
N GLN A 248 -8.29 9.31 23.42
CA GLN A 248 -7.85 9.92 24.69
C GLN A 248 -6.47 10.56 24.55
N ASN A 249 -5.52 9.86 23.91
CA ASN A 249 -4.14 10.32 23.74
C ASN A 249 -4.00 11.38 22.62
N TYR A 250 -4.87 11.33 21.60
CA TYR A 250 -4.76 12.12 20.37
C TYR A 250 -6.10 12.78 20.00
N SER A 251 -6.71 13.51 20.94
CA SER A 251 -8.06 14.09 20.82
C SER A 251 -8.35 14.95 19.58
N ARG A 252 -7.32 15.52 18.94
CA ARG A 252 -7.45 16.34 17.72
C ARG A 252 -7.18 15.58 16.42
N ARG A 253 -6.88 14.28 16.47
CA ARG A 253 -6.50 13.48 15.30
C ARG A 253 -7.60 12.52 14.89
N HIS A 254 -7.73 12.36 13.57
CA HIS A 254 -8.60 11.35 13.02
C HIS A 254 -7.97 9.96 13.19
N TYR A 255 -8.79 8.97 13.56
CA TYR A 255 -8.33 7.59 13.76
C TYR A 255 -8.14 6.90 12.41
N ASN A 256 -6.96 7.09 11.82
CA ASN A 256 -6.60 6.48 10.55
C ASN A 256 -5.10 6.19 10.51
N PHE A 257 -4.77 4.91 10.48
CA PHE A 257 -3.42 4.36 10.46
C PHE A 257 -2.53 5.01 9.38
N TRP A 258 -3.02 5.06 8.15
CA TRP A 258 -2.29 5.59 7.00
C TRP A 258 -2.04 7.10 7.09
N SER A 259 -3.01 7.85 7.62
CA SER A 259 -2.86 9.30 7.85
C SER A 259 -1.89 9.59 8.98
N TYR A 260 -1.86 8.74 10.00
CA TYR A 260 -1.00 8.88 11.17
C TYR A 260 0.46 8.58 10.81
N HIS A 261 0.72 7.51 10.06
CA HIS A 261 2.07 7.11 9.63
C HIS A 261 2.53 7.75 8.30
N ARG A 262 1.78 8.74 7.78
CA ARG A 262 2.04 9.44 6.49
C ARG A 262 2.30 8.50 5.30
N GLU A 263 1.54 7.41 5.20
CA GLU A 263 1.61 6.50 4.06
C GLU A 263 0.36 6.51 3.20
N THR A 264 0.08 7.70 2.67
CA THR A 264 -0.50 7.75 1.35
C THR A 264 0.50 8.45 0.46
N PRO A 265 0.84 7.92 -0.74
CA PRO A 265 1.24 8.76 -1.85
C PRO A 265 0.25 9.91 -1.90
N ARG A 266 0.66 11.09 -1.45
CA ARG A 266 -0.16 12.29 -1.49
C ARG A 266 0.46 13.14 -2.58
N PRO A 267 -0.07 13.07 -3.81
CA PRO A 267 0.38 13.93 -4.90
C PRO A 267 0.59 15.37 -4.40
N ASN A 268 1.82 15.84 -4.45
CA ASN A 268 2.11 17.24 -4.21
C ASN A 268 2.03 17.97 -5.54
N ARG A 269 0.80 18.34 -5.93
CA ARG A 269 0.53 18.97 -7.23
C ARG A 269 1.23 20.33 -7.39
N GLN A 270 1.41 21.06 -6.29
CA GLN A 270 2.06 22.37 -6.30
C GLN A 270 3.56 22.23 -6.54
N GLU A 271 4.25 21.32 -5.84
CA GLU A 271 5.66 21.04 -6.11
C GLU A 271 5.87 20.37 -7.47
N ALA A 272 4.99 19.45 -7.89
CA ALA A 272 5.05 18.90 -9.25
C ALA A 272 5.02 20.00 -10.31
N LYS A 273 4.09 20.96 -10.18
CA LYS A 273 4.01 22.10 -11.10
C LYS A 273 5.28 22.97 -11.05
N ARG A 274 5.77 23.31 -9.86
CA ARG A 274 6.98 24.13 -9.66
C ARG A 274 8.22 23.49 -10.30
N TRP A 275 8.43 22.20 -10.11
CA TRP A 275 9.55 21.47 -10.72
C TRP A 275 9.40 21.36 -12.24
N TYR A 276 8.18 21.13 -12.72
CA TYR A 276 7.91 21.07 -14.16
C TYR A 276 8.10 22.43 -14.85
N GLU A 277 7.71 23.54 -14.21
CA GLU A 277 7.98 24.90 -14.71
C GLU A 277 9.49 25.13 -14.89
N GLN A 278 10.33 24.69 -13.95
CA GLN A 278 11.77 24.77 -14.12
C GLN A 278 12.28 23.87 -15.26
N ALA A 279 11.75 22.66 -15.40
CA ALA A 279 12.10 21.77 -16.52
C ALA A 279 11.77 22.41 -17.89
N GLN A 280 10.65 23.12 -17.99
CA GLN A 280 10.27 23.88 -19.18
C GLN A 280 11.21 25.06 -19.45
N CYS A 281 11.69 25.75 -18.43
CA CYS A 281 12.71 26.78 -18.59
C CYS A 281 14.04 26.19 -19.09
N ASP A 282 14.45 25.05 -18.54
CA ASP A 282 15.70 24.39 -18.89
C ASP A 282 15.69 23.88 -20.34
N ILE A 283 14.58 23.28 -20.80
CA ILE A 283 14.46 22.81 -22.19
C ILE A 283 14.43 23.97 -23.19
N LYS A 284 13.80 25.10 -22.84
CA LYS A 284 13.84 26.33 -23.64
C LYS A 284 15.26 26.91 -23.71
N SER A 285 15.99 26.88 -22.61
CA SER A 285 17.39 27.31 -22.56
C SER A 285 18.30 26.40 -23.40
N ALA A 286 18.01 25.09 -23.47
CA ALA A 286 18.76 24.13 -24.28
C ALA A 286 18.65 24.39 -25.80
N HIS A 287 17.52 24.94 -26.27
CA HIS A 287 17.34 25.32 -27.68
C HIS A 287 18.36 26.35 -28.17
N ASN A 288 18.82 27.24 -27.27
CA ASN A 288 19.78 28.30 -27.60
C ASN A 288 21.18 27.75 -27.96
N ASP A 289 21.51 26.51 -27.56
CA ASP A 289 22.83 25.92 -27.75
C ASP A 289 22.90 24.97 -28.97
N THR A 290 21.89 25.00 -29.85
CA THR A 290 21.80 24.12 -31.03
C THR A 290 22.62 24.59 -32.24
N GLY A 291 23.37 25.69 -32.09
CA GLY A 291 24.25 26.28 -33.10
C GLY A 291 25.55 25.50 -33.34
N GLY A 292 25.83 24.48 -32.52
CA GLY A 292 26.88 23.48 -32.75
C GLY A 292 28.21 23.73 -32.04
N GLU A 293 28.45 24.94 -31.54
CA GLU A 293 29.66 25.29 -30.78
C GLU A 293 29.60 24.88 -29.30
N SER A 294 28.40 24.55 -28.81
CA SER A 294 28.12 24.30 -27.38
C SER A 294 27.24 23.05 -27.18
N SER A 295 27.49 22.00 -27.98
CA SER A 295 26.68 20.77 -27.98
C SER A 295 26.65 20.07 -26.61
N GLU A 296 27.75 20.14 -25.85
CA GLU A 296 27.85 19.65 -24.47
C GLU A 296 26.91 20.39 -23.52
N TRP A 297 26.74 21.71 -23.70
CA TRP A 297 25.84 22.53 -22.89
C TRP A 297 24.38 22.24 -23.24
N CYS A 298 24.08 22.04 -24.52
CA CYS A 298 22.75 21.59 -24.95
C CYS A 298 22.38 20.27 -24.26
N LEU A 299 23.25 19.25 -24.34
CA LEU A 299 23.04 17.94 -23.72
C LEU A 299 22.95 18.01 -22.19
N PHE A 300 23.74 18.87 -21.54
CA PHE A 300 23.67 19.08 -20.10
C PHE A 300 22.34 19.71 -19.69
N LYS A 301 21.87 20.74 -20.40
CA LYS A 301 20.56 21.37 -20.14
C LYS A 301 19.41 20.39 -20.41
N VAL A 302 19.53 19.54 -21.42
CA VAL A 302 18.59 18.43 -21.66
C VAL A 302 18.56 17.47 -20.47
N HIS A 303 19.72 17.05 -19.94
CA HIS A 303 19.77 16.22 -18.72
C HIS A 303 19.02 16.88 -17.57
N GLN A 304 19.30 18.17 -17.33
CA GLN A 304 18.67 18.96 -16.27
C GLN A 304 17.15 19.07 -16.44
N ALA A 305 16.66 19.29 -17.66
CA ALA A 305 15.23 19.35 -17.94
C ALA A 305 14.54 18.00 -17.69
N VAL A 306 15.13 16.90 -18.17
CA VAL A 306 14.59 15.55 -18.01
C VAL A 306 14.57 15.12 -16.54
N GLU A 307 15.65 15.37 -15.80
CA GLU A 307 15.72 15.09 -14.37
C GLU A 307 14.62 15.81 -13.59
N LYS A 308 14.46 17.12 -13.81
CA LYS A 308 13.43 17.92 -13.14
C LYS A 308 12.02 17.51 -13.52
N ALA A 309 11.78 17.14 -14.78
CA ALA A 309 10.49 16.64 -15.22
C ALA A 309 10.14 15.29 -14.57
N LEU A 310 11.11 14.37 -14.45
CA LEU A 310 10.91 13.11 -13.75
C LEU A 310 10.67 13.31 -12.24
N ILE A 311 11.39 14.24 -11.61
CA ILE A 311 11.15 14.64 -10.21
C ILE A 311 9.73 15.22 -10.07
N ALA A 312 9.27 16.04 -11.01
CA ALA A 312 7.91 16.56 -11.00
C ALA A 312 6.86 15.43 -11.06
N ALA A 313 7.11 14.39 -11.88
CA ALA A 313 6.28 13.19 -11.92
C ALA A 313 6.32 12.40 -10.60
N MET A 314 7.47 12.33 -9.92
CA MET A 314 7.57 11.75 -8.57
C MET A 314 6.72 12.52 -7.57
N TYR A 315 6.77 13.85 -7.56
CA TYR A 315 5.88 14.65 -6.70
C TYR A 315 4.40 14.44 -7.02
N ARG A 316 4.02 14.29 -8.30
CA ARG A 316 2.64 13.97 -8.68
C ARG A 316 2.22 12.56 -8.27
N GLY A 317 3.11 11.58 -8.36
CA GLY A 317 2.80 10.17 -8.04
C GLY A 317 2.87 9.85 -6.54
N SER A 318 4.00 10.16 -5.91
CA SER A 318 4.31 9.81 -4.51
C SER A 318 4.20 10.99 -3.53
N GLY A 319 4.31 12.23 -4.01
CA GLY A 319 4.37 13.42 -3.16
C GLY A 319 5.74 13.70 -2.55
N GLN A 320 6.76 12.92 -2.94
CA GLN A 320 8.07 12.95 -2.31
C GLN A 320 9.16 13.27 -3.32
N TYR A 321 10.23 13.90 -2.82
CA TYR A 321 11.48 14.03 -3.56
C TYR A 321 12.17 12.66 -3.64
N PRO A 322 12.69 12.25 -4.80
CA PRO A 322 13.42 10.99 -4.90
C PRO A 322 14.78 11.07 -4.19
N ASN A 323 15.19 10.00 -3.51
CA ASN A 323 16.56 9.89 -3.01
C ASN A 323 17.55 9.93 -4.17
N ASN A 324 18.80 10.36 -3.93
CA ASN A 324 19.85 10.59 -4.92
C ASN A 324 19.93 9.46 -5.99
N CYS A 325 19.23 9.64 -7.12
CA CYS A 325 18.98 8.65 -8.16
C CYS A 325 19.37 9.22 -9.52
N SER A 326 19.89 8.38 -10.41
CA SER A 326 20.08 8.76 -11.81
C SER A 326 18.75 8.92 -12.54
N ILE A 327 18.73 9.68 -13.64
CA ILE A 327 17.56 9.82 -14.51
C ILE A 327 17.01 8.47 -15.00
N THR A 328 17.86 7.45 -15.17
CA THR A 328 17.43 6.08 -15.55
C THR A 328 16.62 5.42 -14.44
N SER A 329 17.08 5.52 -13.18
CA SER A 329 16.36 4.99 -12.02
C SER A 329 15.04 5.73 -11.82
N LEU A 330 15.05 7.06 -11.97
CA LEU A 330 13.84 7.89 -11.89
C LEU A 330 12.82 7.51 -12.96
N ALA A 331 13.25 7.33 -14.21
CA ALA A 331 12.36 6.94 -15.30
C ALA A 331 11.70 5.58 -15.05
N LEU A 332 12.44 4.61 -14.52
CA LEU A 332 11.89 3.31 -14.14
C LEU A 332 10.83 3.46 -13.04
N GLN A 333 11.14 4.18 -11.96
CA GLN A 333 10.19 4.41 -10.87
C GLN A 333 8.90 5.10 -11.36
N VAL A 334 9.05 6.17 -12.14
CA VAL A 334 7.93 6.94 -12.70
C VAL A 334 7.08 6.12 -13.67
N SER A 335 7.68 5.17 -14.40
CA SER A 335 6.96 4.32 -15.36
C SER A 335 5.85 3.47 -14.72
N HIS A 336 5.97 3.18 -13.42
CA HIS A 336 4.98 2.41 -12.68
C HIS A 336 3.75 3.22 -12.24
N PHE A 337 3.77 4.56 -12.37
CA PHE A 337 2.64 5.38 -11.92
C PHE A 337 1.48 5.47 -12.92
N SER A 338 1.73 5.26 -14.22
CA SER A 338 0.70 5.33 -15.26
C SER A 338 1.17 4.60 -16.51
N SER A 339 0.26 3.92 -17.20
CA SER A 339 0.55 3.28 -18.49
C SER A 339 1.05 4.26 -19.55
N GLN A 340 0.66 5.54 -19.46
CA GLN A 340 1.15 6.61 -20.33
C GLN A 340 2.67 6.84 -20.18
N LEU A 341 3.23 6.50 -19.02
CA LEU A 341 4.65 6.70 -18.69
C LEU A 341 5.49 5.43 -18.88
N ALA A 342 4.87 4.31 -19.28
CA ALA A 342 5.56 3.02 -19.44
C ALA A 342 6.74 3.08 -20.44
N SER A 343 6.69 4.00 -21.39
CA SER A 343 7.75 4.19 -22.40
C SER A 343 8.97 4.99 -21.90
N LEU A 344 8.87 5.68 -20.76
CA LEU A 344 9.91 6.60 -20.29
C LEU A 344 11.30 5.96 -20.08
N PRO A 345 11.44 4.72 -19.54
CA PRO A 345 12.75 4.10 -19.38
C PRO A 345 13.50 3.93 -20.71
N ASN A 346 12.77 3.55 -21.77
CA ASN A 346 13.35 3.41 -23.10
C ASN A 346 13.73 4.78 -23.69
N THR A 347 12.89 5.80 -23.49
CA THR A 347 13.19 7.18 -23.93
C THR A 347 14.45 7.72 -23.25
N VAL A 348 14.58 7.55 -21.93
CA VAL A 348 15.76 8.01 -21.19
C VAL A 348 17.02 7.24 -21.61
N LYS A 349 16.89 5.94 -21.88
CA LYS A 349 18.01 5.16 -22.44
C LYS A 349 18.51 5.73 -23.76
N GLN A 350 17.61 6.07 -24.69
CA GLN A 350 17.97 6.69 -25.97
C GLN A 350 18.67 8.04 -25.77
N LEU A 351 18.20 8.86 -24.83
CA LEU A 351 18.84 10.13 -24.48
C LEU A 351 20.28 9.93 -23.99
N THR A 352 20.51 8.95 -23.11
CA THR A 352 21.86 8.61 -22.62
C THR A 352 22.75 8.10 -23.75
N GLU A 353 22.23 7.31 -24.69
CA GLU A 353 22.97 6.85 -25.88
C GLU A 353 23.37 8.00 -26.81
N LEU A 354 22.58 9.08 -26.86
CA LEU A 354 22.90 10.31 -27.59
C LEU A 354 23.91 11.22 -26.86
N GLY A 355 24.32 10.88 -25.65
CA GLY A 355 25.33 11.61 -24.87
C GLY A 355 24.78 12.50 -23.75
N VAL A 356 23.48 12.42 -23.44
CA VAL A 356 22.88 13.12 -22.30
C VAL A 356 23.38 12.51 -20.99
N ASP A 357 24.20 13.27 -20.26
CA ASP A 357 24.79 12.85 -18.99
C ASP A 357 25.11 14.08 -18.12
N GLY A 358 24.88 14.00 -16.82
CA GLY A 358 25.09 15.12 -15.90
C GLY A 358 26.57 15.42 -15.59
N LYS A 359 27.50 14.52 -15.87
CA LYS A 359 28.94 14.67 -15.57
C LYS A 359 29.82 14.66 -16.81
N LYS A 360 29.60 13.73 -17.74
CA LYS A 360 30.40 13.62 -18.98
C LYS A 360 30.31 14.88 -19.84
N THR A 361 29.19 15.58 -19.81
CA THR A 361 29.03 16.85 -20.55
C THR A 361 29.81 18.02 -19.95
N GLN A 362 30.30 17.90 -18.70
CA GLN A 362 30.91 19.00 -17.96
C GLN A 362 32.41 18.82 -17.70
N TYR A 363 32.84 17.61 -17.36
CA TYR A 363 34.15 17.42 -16.75
C TYR A 363 35.13 16.65 -17.66
N PRO A 364 36.33 17.21 -17.96
CA PRO A 364 37.34 16.56 -18.80
C PRO A 364 37.82 15.19 -18.32
N ASN A 365 37.80 14.92 -17.01
CA ASN A 365 38.26 13.64 -16.45
C ASN A 365 37.35 12.45 -16.79
N TYR A 366 36.18 12.67 -17.40
CA TYR A 366 35.32 11.62 -17.94
C TYR A 366 35.61 11.30 -19.41
N HIS A 367 36.63 11.94 -19.99
CA HIS A 367 37.08 11.73 -21.37
C HIS A 367 38.53 11.28 -21.38
N GLN A 368 38.94 10.59 -22.44
CA GLN A 368 40.35 10.23 -22.61
C GLN A 368 41.17 11.49 -22.87
N PHE A 369 42.31 11.64 -22.20
CA PHE A 369 43.25 12.73 -22.51
C PHE A 369 43.68 12.65 -23.99
N PRO A 370 43.71 13.76 -24.76
CA PRO A 370 43.59 15.16 -24.36
C PRO A 370 42.19 15.77 -24.60
N HIS A 371 41.15 14.95 -24.68
CA HIS A 371 39.81 15.41 -25.05
C HIS A 371 39.11 16.21 -23.94
N ILE A 372 38.25 17.14 -24.36
CA ILE A 372 37.40 17.97 -23.49
C ILE A 372 35.94 17.84 -23.93
N PRO A 373 34.95 17.99 -23.03
CA PRO A 373 33.54 17.79 -23.35
C PRO A 373 33.07 18.54 -24.59
N ASN A 374 33.45 19.81 -24.74
CA ASN A 374 33.10 20.66 -25.89
C ASN A 374 33.39 20.04 -27.27
N LYS A 375 34.42 19.19 -27.36
CA LYS A 375 34.85 18.55 -28.62
C LYS A 375 34.36 17.12 -28.80
N GLN A 376 33.49 16.61 -27.92
CA GLN A 376 33.13 15.19 -27.89
C GLN A 376 31.69 14.90 -28.31
N PHE A 377 30.85 15.92 -28.42
CA PHE A 377 29.44 15.75 -28.75
C PHE A 377 29.10 16.38 -30.09
N GLY A 378 28.48 15.57 -30.97
CA GLY A 378 28.03 16.02 -32.28
C GLY A 378 26.74 16.83 -32.21
N VAL A 379 26.62 17.84 -33.07
CA VAL A 379 25.46 18.73 -33.16
C VAL A 379 24.16 17.98 -33.45
N ASP A 380 24.23 16.96 -34.32
CA ASP A 380 23.05 16.17 -34.68
C ASP A 380 22.53 15.34 -33.49
N ASN A 381 23.42 14.81 -32.66
CA ASN A 381 23.03 14.10 -31.45
C ASN A 381 22.38 15.05 -30.43
N ALA A 382 22.93 16.26 -30.27
CA ALA A 382 22.37 17.28 -29.39
C ALA A 382 20.95 17.70 -29.84
N ARG A 383 20.75 17.96 -31.14
CA ARG A 383 19.42 18.27 -31.70
C ARG A 383 18.43 17.13 -31.51
N ARG A 384 18.83 15.90 -31.84
CA ARG A 384 17.96 14.72 -31.64
C ARG A 384 17.62 14.49 -30.17
N ALA A 385 18.56 14.70 -29.26
CA ALA A 385 18.32 14.56 -27.83
C ALA A 385 17.32 15.62 -27.35
N LEU A 386 17.42 16.85 -27.85
CA LEU A 386 16.49 17.93 -27.54
C LEU A 386 15.06 17.60 -28.01
N ASP A 387 14.89 17.07 -29.23
CA ASP A 387 13.58 16.67 -29.75
C ASP A 387 12.96 15.54 -28.91
N ILE A 388 13.75 14.52 -28.57
CA ILE A 388 13.30 13.39 -27.75
C ILE A 388 12.92 13.86 -26.34
N ALA A 389 13.72 14.75 -25.74
CA ALA A 389 13.44 15.28 -24.41
C ALA A 389 12.19 16.18 -24.40
N THR A 390 11.95 16.95 -25.46
CA THR A 390 10.74 17.76 -25.61
C THR A 390 9.48 16.87 -25.60
N ASN A 391 9.48 15.80 -26.38
CA ASN A 391 8.39 14.80 -26.38
C ASN A 391 8.24 14.11 -25.00
N LEU A 392 9.33 13.88 -24.28
CA LEU A 392 9.30 13.32 -22.93
C LEU A 392 8.61 14.27 -21.94
N LEU A 393 8.95 15.56 -21.99
CA LEU A 393 8.34 16.58 -21.13
C LEU A 393 6.83 16.69 -21.39
N GLU A 394 6.39 16.68 -22.66
CA GLU A 394 4.96 16.70 -23.02
C GLU A 394 4.19 15.51 -22.42
N LYS A 395 4.75 14.30 -22.47
CA LYS A 395 4.14 13.11 -21.82
C LYS A 395 4.00 13.29 -20.32
N ILE A 396 5.00 13.90 -19.68
CA ILE A 396 4.98 14.19 -18.26
C ILE A 396 3.96 15.29 -17.94
N GLU A 397 3.80 16.30 -18.79
CA GLU A 397 2.79 17.35 -18.65
C GLU A 397 1.37 16.79 -18.61
N VAL A 398 1.07 15.88 -19.54
CA VAL A 398 -0.23 15.20 -19.60
C VAL A 398 -0.52 14.44 -18.31
N TYR A 399 0.50 13.83 -17.69
CA TYR A 399 0.36 13.13 -16.43
C TYR A 399 0.26 14.07 -15.20
N ILE A 400 0.97 15.19 -15.22
CA ILE A 400 1.02 16.16 -14.11
C ILE A 400 -0.24 17.03 -14.06
N SER A 401 -0.87 17.28 -15.20
CA SER A 401 -2.19 17.92 -15.32
C SER A 401 -3.22 17.11 -14.52
#